data_AF-A0A2E0SPP3-F1
#
_entry.id   AF-A0A2E0SPP3-F1
#
_cell.length_a   1.000
_cell.length_b   1.000
_cell.length_c   1.000
_cell.angle_alpha   90.00
_cell.angle_beta   90.00
_cell.angle_gamma   90.00
#
_symmetry.space_group_name_H-M   'P 1'
#
loop_
_entity.id
_entity.type
_entity.pdbx_description
1 polymer ?
#
loop_
_entity_poly.entity_id
_entity_poly.type
_entity_poly.pdbx_seq_one_letter_code
_entity_poly.pdbx_strand_id
1 'polypeptide(L)'
;VSLILVDSPEKRMRLHREGVLRLFLLKYRKQLRTQIEHFPGLNQIQLLSASIPGMNLEEQLVRLLARRALFANEQLPATNEQFQNLCNQARNRMSVVIQELIELIGPAIEKYHQVLMRVDQAKQPYLKPITDDIRSQLAHLVHARMFADTPWKWLCHYPRYLNGILYRLDKATTGNHQKDIIQLPQFLPLWDNARRRLESRTGIDDPEFILYRWMVEELRVSLFAQSLGTSLTVSPKRVEKQWKKVRQ
;
A
#
# COMPACT_ATOMS: atom_id res chain seq x y z
N VAL A 1 -8.35 17.62 -25.80
CA VAL A 1 -8.18 16.19 -25.45
C VAL A 1 -6.89 15.73 -26.09
N SER A 2 -5.89 15.34 -25.30
CA SER A 2 -4.61 14.90 -25.84
C SER A 2 -4.64 13.38 -25.97
N LEU A 3 -4.56 12.86 -27.21
CA LEU A 3 -4.36 11.44 -27.46
C LEU A 3 -2.92 11.09 -27.12
N ILE A 4 -2.71 10.05 -26.31
CA ILE A 4 -1.38 9.58 -25.90
C ILE A 4 -1.20 8.17 -26.46
N LEU A 5 -0.23 7.99 -27.37
CA LEU A 5 0.21 6.67 -27.80
C LEU A 5 0.99 6.01 -26.65
N VAL A 6 0.71 4.73 -26.38
CA VAL A 6 1.41 3.97 -25.35
C VAL A 6 1.77 2.58 -25.83
N ASP A 7 2.93 2.12 -25.38
CA ASP A 7 3.61 0.96 -25.94
C ASP A 7 3.19 -0.38 -25.29
N SER A 8 2.30 -0.35 -24.29
CA SER A 8 1.81 -1.56 -23.60
C SER A 8 0.31 -1.51 -23.28
N PRO A 9 -0.43 -2.62 -23.42
CA PRO A 9 -1.84 -2.73 -23.04
C PRO A 9 -2.09 -2.40 -21.57
N GLU A 10 -1.19 -2.77 -20.67
CA GLU A 10 -1.26 -2.52 -19.23
C GLU A 10 -1.14 -1.03 -18.94
N LYS A 11 -0.17 -0.34 -19.57
CA LYS A 11 0.02 1.10 -19.47
C LYS A 11 -1.20 1.85 -19.99
N ARG A 12 -1.78 1.42 -21.11
CA ARG A 12 -3.04 1.97 -21.65
C ARG A 12 -4.19 1.85 -20.66
N MET A 13 -4.41 0.65 -20.13
CA MET A 13 -5.49 0.38 -19.18
C MET A 13 -5.35 1.25 -17.92
N ARG A 14 -4.12 1.36 -17.40
CA ARG A 14 -3.82 2.21 -16.25
C ARG A 14 -4.10 3.69 -16.53
N LEU A 15 -3.59 4.23 -17.64
CA LEU A 15 -3.83 5.63 -17.99
C LEU A 15 -5.30 5.93 -18.24
N HIS A 16 -6.03 5.02 -18.89
CA HIS A 16 -7.49 5.16 -19.09
C HIS A 16 -8.22 5.21 -17.74
N ARG A 17 -7.87 4.30 -16.83
CA ARG A 17 -8.42 4.27 -15.46
C ARG A 17 -8.13 5.57 -14.70
N GLU A 18 -6.91 6.10 -14.82
CA GLU A 18 -6.53 7.39 -14.22
C GLU A 18 -7.27 8.58 -14.85
N GLY A 19 -7.48 8.55 -16.17
CA GLY A 19 -8.28 9.56 -16.87
C GLY A 19 -9.75 9.57 -16.42
N VAL A 20 -10.37 8.39 -16.32
CA VAL A 20 -11.74 8.23 -15.81
C VAL A 20 -11.86 8.72 -14.36
N LEU A 21 -10.90 8.36 -13.50
CA LEU A 21 -10.82 8.86 -12.13
C LEU A 21 -10.70 10.39 -12.10
N ARG A 22 -9.85 10.97 -12.95
CA ARG A 22 -9.67 12.42 -13.04
C ARG A 22 -10.96 13.12 -13.46
N LEU A 23 -11.67 12.61 -14.46
CA LEU A 23 -12.96 13.16 -14.91
C LEU A 23 -14.01 13.13 -13.79
N PHE A 24 -14.10 12.01 -13.07
CA PHE A 24 -15.00 11.90 -11.93
C PHE A 24 -14.64 12.88 -10.81
N LEU A 25 -13.36 13.00 -10.46
CA LEU A 25 -12.90 13.96 -9.46
C LEU A 25 -13.21 15.39 -9.87
N LEU A 26 -13.01 15.78 -11.13
CA LEU A 26 -13.37 17.13 -11.60
C LEU A 26 -14.86 17.45 -11.38
N LYS A 27 -15.75 16.47 -11.56
CA LYS A 27 -17.20 16.64 -11.40
C LYS A 27 -17.68 16.56 -9.94
N TYR A 28 -17.11 15.66 -9.13
CA TYR A 28 -17.65 15.30 -7.81
C TYR A 28 -16.73 15.65 -6.62
N ARG A 29 -15.61 16.37 -6.83
CA ARG A 29 -14.63 16.71 -5.77
C ARG A 29 -15.27 17.29 -4.51
N LYS A 30 -16.17 18.26 -4.66
CA LYS A 30 -16.81 18.93 -3.51
C LYS A 30 -17.60 17.93 -2.65
N GLN A 31 -18.41 17.08 -3.29
CA GLN A 31 -19.19 16.06 -2.60
C GLN A 31 -18.29 15.06 -1.86
N LEU A 32 -17.20 14.63 -2.49
CA LEU A 32 -16.24 13.71 -1.88
C LEU A 32 -15.53 14.34 -0.67
N ARG A 33 -15.11 15.61 -0.77
CA ARG A 33 -14.50 16.35 0.35
C ARG A 33 -15.44 16.43 1.54
N THR A 34 -16.71 16.76 1.32
CA THR A 34 -17.72 16.78 2.39
C THR A 34 -17.88 15.42 3.07
N GLN A 35 -17.76 14.31 2.35
CA GLN A 35 -17.76 12.98 3.00
C GLN A 35 -16.53 12.77 3.88
N ILE A 36 -15.35 13.20 3.42
CA ILE A 36 -14.11 13.09 4.19
C ILE A 36 -14.13 14.02 5.41
N GLU A 37 -14.74 15.20 5.35
CA GLU A 37 -14.89 16.10 6.51
C GLU A 37 -15.62 15.43 7.69
N HIS A 38 -16.53 14.50 7.41
CA HIS A 38 -17.25 13.73 8.43
C HIS A 38 -16.59 12.39 8.78
N PHE A 39 -15.35 12.16 8.31
CA PHE A 39 -14.62 10.92 8.57
C PHE A 39 -14.31 10.79 10.08
N PRO A 40 -14.78 9.73 10.76
CA PRO A 40 -14.53 9.53 12.19
C PRO A 40 -13.05 9.55 12.54
N GLY A 41 -12.69 10.32 13.57
CA GLY A 41 -11.30 10.41 14.05
C GLY A 41 -10.35 11.15 13.10
N LEU A 42 -10.83 11.85 12.06
CA LEU A 42 -9.98 12.49 11.05
C LEU A 42 -8.89 13.38 11.65
N ASN A 43 -9.21 14.19 12.67
CA ASN A 43 -8.24 15.08 13.31
C ASN A 43 -7.05 14.31 13.91
N GLN A 44 -7.31 13.18 14.56
CA GLN A 44 -6.28 12.33 15.13
C GLN A 44 -5.46 11.65 14.02
N ILE A 45 -6.11 11.10 12.99
CA ILE A 45 -5.43 10.48 11.86
C ILE A 45 -4.54 11.51 11.14
N GLN A 46 -5.04 12.73 10.95
CA GLN A 46 -4.30 13.84 10.36
C GLN A 46 -3.04 14.16 11.18
N LEU A 47 -3.17 14.30 12.50
CA LEU A 47 -2.05 14.54 13.41
C LEU A 47 -0.99 13.44 13.31
N LEU A 48 -1.39 12.17 13.36
CA LEU A 48 -0.46 11.04 13.30
C LEU A 48 0.22 10.93 11.93
N SER A 49 -0.53 11.23 10.85
CA SER A 49 -0.02 11.23 9.48
C SER A 49 0.96 12.37 9.17
N ALA A 50 1.03 13.41 10.01
CA ALA A 50 1.97 14.53 9.84
C ALA A 50 3.45 14.08 9.86
N SER A 51 3.72 12.92 10.45
CA SER A 51 5.05 12.28 10.41
C SER A 51 5.45 11.72 9.04
N ILE A 52 4.50 11.64 8.08
CA ILE A 52 4.73 11.12 6.73
C ILE A 52 5.08 12.30 5.81
N PRO A 53 6.34 12.44 5.34
CA PRO A 53 6.77 13.62 4.60
C PRO A 53 5.98 13.80 3.30
N GLY A 54 5.48 15.01 3.06
CA GLY A 54 4.75 15.37 1.83
C GLY A 54 3.33 14.78 1.72
N MET A 55 2.82 14.12 2.76
CA MET A 55 1.47 13.57 2.77
C MET A 55 0.41 14.65 2.85
N ASN A 56 -0.49 14.67 1.86
CA ASN A 56 -1.79 15.34 1.97
C ASN A 56 -2.87 14.27 2.18
N LEU A 57 -3.20 14.01 3.45
CA LEU A 57 -4.14 12.94 3.84
C LEU A 57 -5.53 13.17 3.21
N GLU A 58 -6.09 14.37 3.32
CA GLU A 58 -7.41 14.70 2.77
C GLU A 58 -7.48 14.41 1.27
N GLU A 59 -6.51 14.89 0.48
CA GLU A 59 -6.48 14.65 -0.97
C GLU A 59 -6.34 13.15 -1.30
N GLN A 60 -5.49 12.44 -0.55
CA GLN A 60 -5.35 11.00 -0.77
C GLN A 60 -6.63 10.23 -0.42
N LEU A 61 -7.33 10.60 0.66
CA LEU A 61 -8.61 9.99 1.05
C LEU A 61 -9.70 10.26 0.03
N VAL A 62 -9.83 11.50 -0.44
CA VAL A 62 -10.78 11.87 -1.52
C VAL A 62 -10.51 11.03 -2.77
N ARG A 63 -9.25 10.91 -3.17
CA ARG A 63 -8.87 10.15 -4.36
C ARG A 63 -9.08 8.64 -4.16
N LEU A 64 -8.78 8.10 -2.98
CA LEU A 64 -9.00 6.70 -2.65
C LEU A 64 -10.49 6.33 -2.65
N LEU A 65 -11.32 7.17 -2.00
CA LEU A 65 -12.78 7.03 -1.98
C LEU A 65 -13.35 7.01 -3.41
N ALA A 66 -12.97 7.99 -4.24
CA ALA A 66 -13.38 8.04 -5.63
C ALA A 66 -12.95 6.80 -6.43
N ARG A 67 -11.68 6.38 -6.28
CA ARG A 67 -11.13 5.22 -6.99
C ARG A 67 -11.85 3.93 -6.62
N ARG A 68 -12.11 3.71 -5.33
CA ARG A 68 -12.82 2.51 -4.84
C ARG A 68 -14.28 2.49 -5.26
N ALA A 69 -14.95 3.65 -5.21
CA ALA A 69 -16.33 3.77 -5.64
C ALA A 69 -16.49 3.50 -7.15
N LEU A 70 -15.57 3.97 -7.99
CA LEU A 70 -15.62 3.78 -9.44
C LEU A 70 -15.28 2.35 -9.88
N PHE A 71 -14.18 1.78 -9.40
CA PHE A 71 -13.60 0.58 -10.04
C PHE A 71 -13.91 -0.73 -9.31
N ALA A 72 -15.05 -0.81 -8.63
CA ALA A 72 -15.42 -2.01 -7.88
C ALA A 72 -15.60 -3.26 -8.76
N ASN A 73 -16.06 -3.10 -10.01
CA ASN A 73 -16.29 -4.20 -10.95
C ASN A 73 -15.19 -4.28 -12.04
N GLU A 74 -14.12 -3.51 -11.89
CA GLU A 74 -12.99 -3.35 -12.84
C GLU A 74 -13.32 -2.91 -14.28
N GLN A 75 -14.60 -2.81 -14.66
CA GLN A 75 -15.07 -2.34 -15.96
C GLN A 75 -14.79 -0.84 -16.16
N LEU A 76 -14.17 -0.49 -17.29
CA LEU A 76 -13.89 0.89 -17.66
C LEU A 76 -14.85 1.38 -18.76
N PRO A 77 -15.36 2.62 -18.65
CA PRO A 77 -16.27 3.17 -19.64
C PRO A 77 -15.52 3.54 -20.92
N ALA A 78 -16.10 3.23 -22.07
CA ALA A 78 -15.63 3.64 -23.39
C ALA A 78 -16.49 4.76 -23.99
N THR A 79 -17.71 4.96 -23.51
CA THR A 79 -18.64 6.01 -23.97
C THR A 79 -19.04 6.96 -22.84
N ASN A 80 -19.58 8.13 -23.19
CA ASN A 80 -20.12 9.07 -22.21
C ASN A 80 -21.28 8.45 -21.40
N GLU A 81 -22.17 7.71 -22.06
CA GLU A 81 -23.28 7.02 -21.38
C GLU A 81 -22.79 6.02 -20.34
N GLN A 82 -21.81 5.18 -20.71
CA GLN A 82 -21.18 4.25 -19.78
C GLN A 82 -20.51 4.99 -18.61
N PHE A 83 -19.87 6.13 -18.87
CA PHE A 83 -19.27 6.95 -17.82
C PHE A 83 -20.32 7.55 -16.87
N GLN A 84 -21.45 8.05 -17.37
CA GLN A 84 -22.52 8.55 -16.49
C GLN A 84 -23.12 7.42 -15.64
N ASN A 85 -23.33 6.24 -16.23
CA ASN A 85 -23.80 5.05 -15.50
C ASN A 85 -22.81 4.66 -14.39
N LEU A 86 -21.51 4.65 -14.69
CA LEU A 86 -20.47 4.40 -13.71
C LEU A 86 -20.47 5.45 -12.57
N CYS A 87 -20.66 6.73 -12.90
CA CYS A 87 -20.76 7.79 -11.90
C CYS A 87 -21.95 7.58 -10.96
N ASN A 88 -23.10 7.16 -11.49
CA ASN A 88 -24.30 6.89 -10.70
C ASN A 88 -24.08 5.72 -9.74
N GLN A 89 -23.50 4.62 -10.24
CA GLN A 89 -23.14 3.47 -9.41
C GLN A 89 -22.13 3.84 -8.32
N ALA A 90 -21.08 4.61 -8.67
CA ALA A 90 -20.08 5.05 -7.71
C ALA A 90 -20.67 5.88 -6.57
N ARG A 91 -21.60 6.81 -6.88
CA ARG A 91 -22.29 7.60 -5.86
C ARG A 91 -23.11 6.73 -4.91
N ASN A 92 -23.83 5.73 -5.42
CA ASN A 92 -24.62 4.81 -4.61
C ASN A 92 -23.76 3.93 -3.69
N ARG A 93 -22.50 3.65 -4.08
CA ARG A 93 -21.55 2.85 -3.31
C ARG A 93 -20.73 3.66 -2.31
N MET A 94 -20.78 4.98 -2.37
CA MET A 94 -19.88 5.85 -1.63
C MET A 94 -19.99 5.66 -0.11
N SER A 95 -21.21 5.42 0.40
CA SER A 95 -21.47 5.13 1.83
C SER A 95 -20.92 3.79 2.29
N VAL A 96 -20.80 2.80 1.41
CA VAL A 96 -20.16 1.52 1.75
C VAL A 96 -18.65 1.68 1.76
N VAL A 97 -18.10 2.33 0.73
CA VAL A 97 -16.66 2.55 0.60
C VAL A 97 -16.12 3.39 1.76
N ILE A 98 -16.84 4.42 2.21
CA ILE A 98 -16.38 5.23 3.34
C ILE A 98 -16.22 4.39 4.62
N GLN A 99 -17.13 3.43 4.88
CA GLN A 99 -17.01 2.53 6.03
C GLN A 99 -15.78 1.63 5.90
N GLU A 100 -15.52 1.06 4.71
CA GLU A 100 -14.30 0.28 4.46
C GLU A 100 -13.02 1.12 4.69
N LEU A 101 -13.03 2.41 4.34
CA LEU A 101 -11.91 3.30 4.60
C LEU A 101 -11.73 3.58 6.09
N ILE A 102 -12.82 3.77 6.83
CA ILE A 102 -12.80 4.00 8.28
C ILE A 102 -12.15 2.82 9.01
N GLU A 103 -12.57 1.61 8.68
CA GLU A 103 -12.04 0.38 9.27
C GLU A 103 -10.56 0.14 8.94
N LEU A 104 -10.05 0.71 7.84
CA LEU A 104 -8.68 0.47 7.37
C LEU A 104 -7.70 1.57 7.77
N ILE A 105 -8.04 2.83 7.51
CA ILE A 105 -7.06 3.93 7.51
C ILE A 105 -6.64 4.31 8.93
N GLY A 106 -7.62 4.46 9.84
CA GLY A 106 -7.34 4.79 11.25
C GLY A 106 -6.36 3.79 11.87
N PRO A 107 -6.71 2.48 11.90
CA PRO A 107 -5.83 1.45 12.45
C PRO A 107 -4.46 1.37 11.76
N ALA A 108 -4.39 1.60 10.44
CA ALA A 108 -3.11 1.59 9.73
C ALA A 108 -2.20 2.77 10.16
N ILE A 109 -2.74 3.99 10.23
CA ILE A 109 -1.96 5.17 10.61
C ILE A 109 -1.54 5.12 12.09
N GLU A 110 -2.42 4.64 12.97
CA GLU A 110 -2.11 4.43 14.39
C GLU A 110 -0.96 3.42 14.58
N LYS A 111 -1.05 2.25 13.92
CA LYS A 111 0.01 1.25 13.98
C LYS A 111 1.33 1.76 13.41
N TYR A 112 1.28 2.53 12.32
CA TYR A 112 2.47 3.15 11.76
C TYR A 112 3.16 4.05 12.79
N HIS A 113 2.39 4.91 13.48
CA HIS A 113 2.94 5.77 14.52
C HIS A 113 3.55 4.98 15.68
N GLN A 114 2.86 3.92 16.14
CA GLN A 114 3.39 3.02 17.17
C GLN A 114 4.71 2.38 16.74
N VAL A 115 4.83 1.95 15.48
CA VAL A 115 6.07 1.41 14.94
C VAL A 115 7.19 2.44 15.00
N LEU A 116 6.94 3.69 14.58
CA LEU A 116 7.96 4.74 14.63
C LEU A 116 8.49 4.96 16.05
N MET A 117 7.59 5.06 17.03
CA MET A 117 7.98 5.19 18.44
C MET A 117 8.80 4.00 18.92
N ARG A 118 8.37 2.78 18.57
CA ARG A 118 9.05 1.55 19.00
C ARG A 118 10.44 1.40 18.37
N VAL A 119 10.59 1.81 17.11
CA VAL A 119 11.88 1.86 16.40
C VAL A 119 12.82 2.88 17.03
N ASP A 120 12.32 4.05 17.44
CA ASP A 120 13.13 5.08 18.10
C ASP A 120 13.62 4.64 19.49
N GLN A 121 12.81 3.87 20.21
CA GLN A 121 13.16 3.29 21.50
C GLN A 121 14.17 2.13 21.42
N ALA A 122 14.25 1.43 20.27
CA ALA A 122 15.12 0.28 20.05
C ALA A 122 16.58 0.69 19.77
N LYS A 123 17.26 1.21 20.79
CA LYS A 123 18.61 1.82 20.69
C LYS A 123 19.77 0.86 20.86
N GLN A 124 19.52 -0.38 21.26
CA GLN A 124 20.58 -1.35 21.52
C GLN A 124 21.36 -1.70 20.24
N PRO A 125 22.70 -1.74 20.25
CA PRO A 125 23.50 -1.96 19.04
C PRO A 125 23.15 -3.23 18.27
N TYR A 126 22.83 -4.33 18.97
CA TYR A 126 22.45 -5.61 18.33
C TYR A 126 21.12 -5.54 17.57
N LEU A 127 20.26 -4.54 17.85
CA LEU A 127 19.00 -4.33 17.13
C LEU A 127 19.22 -3.52 15.84
N LYS A 128 20.38 -2.90 15.65
CA LYS A 128 20.62 -2.00 14.52
C LYS A 128 20.28 -2.62 13.16
N PRO A 129 20.73 -3.84 12.80
CA PRO A 129 20.39 -4.45 11.51
C PRO A 129 18.88 -4.63 11.30
N ILE A 130 18.16 -4.96 12.37
CA ILE A 130 16.70 -5.15 12.36
C ILE A 130 16.01 -3.80 12.19
N THR A 131 16.41 -2.78 12.96
CA THR A 131 15.81 -1.44 12.88
C THR A 131 16.09 -0.76 11.55
N ASP A 132 17.27 -0.97 10.94
CA ASP A 132 17.61 -0.41 9.63
C ASP A 132 16.77 -1.04 8.52
N ASP A 133 16.58 -2.36 8.54
CA ASP A 133 15.69 -3.06 7.62
C ASP A 133 14.22 -2.64 7.81
N ILE A 134 13.75 -2.46 9.05
CA ILE A 134 12.40 -1.96 9.33
C ILE A 134 12.22 -0.53 8.81
N ARG A 135 13.18 0.37 9.01
CA ARG A 135 13.13 1.72 8.45
C ARG A 135 13.07 1.68 6.92
N SER A 136 13.85 0.80 6.30
CA SER A 136 13.77 0.56 4.84
C SER A 136 12.38 0.07 4.43
N GLN A 137 11.78 -0.88 5.16
CA GLN A 137 10.45 -1.40 4.87
C GLN A 137 9.38 -0.29 4.99
N LEU A 138 9.43 0.50 6.06
CA LEU A 138 8.49 1.60 6.30
C LEU A 138 8.54 2.67 5.21
N ALA A 139 9.74 3.05 4.75
CA ALA A 139 9.90 4.03 3.68
C ALA A 139 9.22 3.60 2.35
N HIS A 140 9.04 2.30 2.14
CA HIS A 140 8.41 1.75 0.94
C HIS A 140 6.94 1.37 1.12
N LEU A 141 6.48 1.14 2.35
CA LEU A 141 5.06 0.91 2.65
C LEU A 141 4.32 2.23 2.88
N VAL A 142 4.90 3.13 3.68
CA VAL A 142 4.25 4.35 4.16
C VAL A 142 4.98 5.56 3.58
N HIS A 143 4.39 6.13 2.54
CA HIS A 143 4.89 7.30 1.82
C HIS A 143 3.73 8.21 1.40
N ALA A 144 4.04 9.43 0.94
CA ALA A 144 3.08 10.48 0.58
C ALA A 144 2.00 10.10 -0.45
N ARG A 145 2.14 8.94 -1.11
CA ARG A 145 1.24 8.46 -2.17
C ARG A 145 0.75 7.03 -1.94
N MET A 146 0.94 6.47 -0.74
CA MET A 146 0.65 5.07 -0.46
C MET A 146 -0.76 4.63 -0.89
N PHE A 147 -1.78 5.48 -0.72
CA PHE A 147 -3.16 5.15 -1.10
C PHE A 147 -3.40 5.18 -2.61
N ALA A 148 -2.59 5.95 -3.34
CA ALA A 148 -2.65 6.01 -4.80
C ALA A 148 -1.83 4.89 -5.45
N ASP A 149 -0.66 4.61 -4.92
CA ASP A 149 0.32 3.75 -5.57
C ASP A 149 0.14 2.26 -5.15
N THR A 150 -0.58 2.00 -4.05
CA THR A 150 -0.87 0.63 -3.58
C THR A 150 -2.20 0.10 -4.13
N PRO A 151 -2.22 -1.08 -4.77
CA PRO A 151 -3.46 -1.76 -5.12
C PRO A 151 -4.28 -2.11 -3.86
N TRP A 152 -5.59 -1.88 -3.92
CA TRP A 152 -6.49 -2.07 -2.77
C TRP A 152 -6.34 -3.44 -2.07
N LYS A 153 -6.23 -4.52 -2.85
CA LYS A 153 -6.05 -5.89 -2.33
C LYS A 153 -4.88 -6.04 -1.36
N TRP A 154 -3.86 -5.18 -1.48
CA TRP A 154 -2.71 -5.16 -0.60
C TRP A 154 -2.81 -4.07 0.47
N LEU A 155 -3.44 -2.93 0.15
CA LEU A 155 -3.69 -1.87 1.12
C LEU A 155 -4.47 -2.38 2.33
N CYS A 156 -5.46 -3.26 2.12
CA CYS A 156 -6.21 -3.92 3.20
C CYS A 156 -5.34 -4.67 4.21
N HIS A 157 -4.14 -5.09 3.82
CA HIS A 157 -3.22 -5.83 4.68
C HIS A 157 -2.24 -4.92 5.45
N TYR A 158 -2.26 -3.60 5.24
CA TYR A 158 -1.36 -2.67 5.92
C TYR A 158 -1.42 -2.79 7.45
N PRO A 159 -2.61 -2.85 8.09
CA PRO A 159 -2.68 -3.07 9.53
C PRO A 159 -1.98 -4.36 9.97
N ARG A 160 -2.00 -5.42 9.18
CA ARG A 160 -1.30 -6.70 9.46
C ARG A 160 0.20 -6.56 9.25
N TYR A 161 0.65 -5.93 8.16
CA TYR A 161 2.07 -5.71 7.90
C TYR A 161 2.73 -4.87 9.00
N LEU A 162 2.09 -3.76 9.38
CA LEU A 162 2.57 -2.90 10.46
C LEU A 162 2.56 -3.62 11.82
N ASN A 163 1.55 -4.46 12.07
CA ASN A 163 1.54 -5.32 13.25
C ASN A 163 2.67 -6.35 13.25
N GLY A 164 3.03 -6.89 12.07
CA GLY A 164 4.17 -7.79 11.91
C GLY A 164 5.49 -7.11 12.25
N ILE A 165 5.63 -5.82 11.90
CA ILE A 165 6.80 -5.03 12.29
C ILE A 165 6.86 -4.85 13.81
N LEU A 166 5.75 -4.47 14.45
CA LEU A 166 5.68 -4.36 15.92
C LEU A 166 6.06 -5.68 16.60
N TYR A 167 5.43 -6.77 16.16
CA TYR A 167 5.70 -8.11 16.69
C TYR A 167 7.18 -8.49 16.56
N ARG A 168 7.79 -8.23 15.40
CA ARG A 168 9.21 -8.47 15.15
C ARG A 168 10.09 -7.67 16.12
N LEU A 169 9.81 -6.37 16.30
CA LEU A 169 10.54 -5.52 17.26
C LEU A 169 10.42 -6.02 18.70
N ASP A 170 9.23 -6.43 19.12
CA ASP A 170 9.00 -6.95 20.46
C ASP A 170 9.77 -8.26 20.68
N LYS A 171 9.75 -9.18 19.72
CA LYS A 171 10.54 -10.43 19.78
C LYS A 171 12.04 -10.18 19.76
N ALA A 172 12.51 -9.25 18.93
CA ALA A 172 13.92 -8.88 18.89
C ALA A 172 14.39 -8.26 20.22
N THR A 173 13.57 -7.41 20.84
CA THR A 173 13.87 -6.76 22.12
C THR A 173 13.89 -7.77 23.28
N THR A 174 13.00 -8.77 23.27
CA THR A 174 12.84 -9.78 24.33
C THR A 174 13.78 -10.98 24.20
N GLY A 175 14.81 -10.89 23.35
CA GLY A 175 15.89 -11.89 23.28
C GLY A 175 15.88 -12.81 22.06
N ASN A 176 14.85 -12.79 21.20
CA ASN A 176 14.80 -13.62 19.99
C ASN A 176 15.48 -13.01 18.75
N HIS A 177 16.30 -11.97 18.93
CA HIS A 177 17.00 -11.27 17.84
C HIS A 177 17.94 -12.16 17.01
N GLN A 178 18.54 -13.20 17.60
CA GLN A 178 19.48 -14.08 16.89
C GLN A 178 18.84 -14.81 15.70
N LYS A 179 17.60 -15.30 15.85
CA LYS A 179 16.87 -15.95 14.76
C LYS A 179 16.60 -14.98 13.60
N ASP A 180 16.23 -13.75 13.93
CA ASP A 180 16.02 -12.67 12.96
C ASP A 180 17.29 -12.37 12.17
N ILE A 181 18.41 -12.19 12.87
CA ILE A 181 19.73 -11.91 12.27
C ILE A 181 20.18 -13.04 11.34
N ILE A 182 19.84 -14.30 11.62
CA ILE A 182 20.15 -15.44 10.74
C ILE A 182 19.27 -15.46 9.48
N GLN A 183 18.00 -15.08 9.60
CA GLN A 183 17.04 -15.09 8.49
C GLN A 183 17.19 -13.87 7.57
N LEU A 184 17.56 -12.71 8.12
CA LEU A 184 17.61 -11.43 7.41
C LEU A 184 18.52 -11.47 6.16
N PRO A 185 19.77 -11.99 6.20
CA PRO A 185 20.63 -12.07 5.03
C PRO A 185 20.06 -12.92 3.88
N GLN A 186 19.24 -13.93 4.18
CA GLN A 186 18.59 -14.75 3.16
C GLN A 186 17.41 -14.02 2.51
N PHE A 187 16.78 -13.11 3.26
CA PHE A 187 15.66 -12.30 2.81
C PHE A 187 16.10 -11.09 1.97
N LEU A 188 17.17 -10.40 2.37
CA LEU A 188 17.60 -9.13 1.77
C LEU A 188 17.77 -9.17 0.24
N PRO A 189 18.36 -10.21 -0.40
CA PRO A 189 18.48 -10.27 -1.86
C PRO A 189 17.13 -10.25 -2.59
N LEU A 190 16.09 -10.83 -1.99
CA LEU A 190 14.73 -10.80 -2.56
C LEU A 190 14.14 -9.39 -2.45
N TRP A 191 14.39 -8.70 -1.34
CA TRP A 191 13.97 -7.32 -1.20
C TRP A 191 14.71 -6.37 -2.15
N ASP A 192 16.02 -6.54 -2.32
CA ASP A 192 16.86 -5.71 -3.18
C ASP A 192 16.43 -5.75 -4.66
N ASN A 193 15.91 -6.89 -5.13
CA ASN A 193 15.30 -6.99 -6.47
C ASN A 193 14.08 -6.08 -6.62
N ALA A 194 13.20 -6.07 -5.61
CA ALA A 194 12.04 -5.18 -5.61
C ALA A 194 12.44 -3.71 -5.46
N ARG A 195 13.36 -3.41 -4.53
CA ARG A 195 13.84 -2.06 -4.24
C ARG A 195 14.43 -1.39 -5.49
N ARG A 196 15.39 -2.04 -6.16
CA ARG A 196 16.05 -1.50 -7.36
C ARG A 196 15.06 -1.13 -8.46
N ARG A 197 14.01 -1.94 -8.64
CA ARG A 197 12.98 -1.70 -9.65
C ARG A 197 12.00 -0.58 -9.27
N LEU A 198 11.69 -0.42 -7.99
CA LEU A 198 10.93 0.73 -7.49
C LEU A 198 11.73 2.03 -7.69
N GLU A 199 13.03 2.01 -7.38
CA GLU A 199 13.94 3.15 -7.53
C GLU A 199 14.14 3.55 -9.00
N SER A 200 14.34 2.59 -9.90
CA SER A 200 14.45 2.85 -11.35
C SER A 200 13.14 3.28 -12.00
N ARG A 201 12.00 3.03 -11.32
CA ARG A 201 10.63 3.20 -11.83
C ARG A 201 10.37 2.46 -13.15
N THR A 202 11.18 1.47 -13.49
CA THR A 202 11.04 0.68 -14.72
C THR A 202 10.11 -0.51 -14.50
N GLY A 203 9.14 -0.70 -15.39
CA GLY A 203 8.25 -1.87 -15.35
C GLY A 203 7.48 -2.03 -14.03
N ILE A 204 7.22 -0.94 -13.30
CA ILE A 204 6.48 -0.95 -12.02
C ILE A 204 5.00 -1.33 -12.17
N ASP A 205 4.47 -1.21 -13.39
CA ASP A 205 3.10 -1.58 -13.74
C ASP A 205 2.97 -3.05 -14.16
N ASP A 206 4.09 -3.80 -14.24
CA ASP A 206 4.07 -5.24 -14.56
C ASP A 206 3.29 -6.00 -13.47
N PRO A 207 2.19 -6.70 -13.81
CA PRO A 207 1.40 -7.46 -12.84
C PRO A 207 2.22 -8.52 -12.08
N GLU A 208 3.20 -9.14 -12.75
CA GLU A 208 4.07 -10.13 -12.13
C GLU A 208 5.02 -9.48 -11.11
N PHE A 209 5.49 -8.26 -11.40
CA PHE A 209 6.28 -7.45 -10.46
C PHE A 209 5.47 -7.01 -9.26
N ILE A 210 4.25 -6.52 -9.49
CA ILE A 210 3.35 -6.13 -8.41
C ILE A 210 3.12 -7.34 -7.50
N LEU A 211 2.80 -8.51 -8.04
CA LEU A 211 2.64 -9.73 -7.24
C LEU A 211 3.93 -10.07 -6.47
N TYR A 212 5.09 -10.04 -7.14
CA TYR A 212 6.39 -10.25 -6.49
C TYR A 212 6.61 -9.33 -5.29
N ARG A 213 6.44 -8.02 -5.48
CA ARG A 213 6.64 -6.98 -4.47
C ARG A 213 5.84 -7.28 -3.20
N TRP A 214 4.61 -7.75 -3.34
CA TRP A 214 3.75 -8.06 -2.19
C TRP A 214 3.98 -9.46 -1.62
N MET A 215 4.38 -10.43 -2.43
CA MET A 215 4.90 -11.70 -1.90
C MET A 215 6.13 -11.49 -1.00
N VAL A 216 6.95 -10.47 -1.28
CA VAL A 216 8.07 -10.10 -0.38
C VAL A 216 7.55 -9.62 1.00
N GLU A 217 6.46 -8.85 1.07
CA GLU A 217 5.86 -8.47 2.37
C GLU A 217 5.25 -9.66 3.09
N GLU A 218 4.58 -10.56 2.36
CA GLU A 218 4.07 -11.80 2.95
C GLU A 218 5.21 -12.67 3.49
N LEU A 219 6.34 -12.73 2.78
CA LEU A 219 7.52 -13.46 3.25
C LEU A 219 8.08 -12.83 4.52
N ARG A 220 8.11 -11.50 4.65
CA ARG A 220 8.48 -10.83 5.91
C ARG A 220 7.58 -11.27 7.05
N VAL A 221 6.26 -11.28 6.87
CA VAL A 221 5.33 -11.77 7.89
C VAL A 221 5.59 -13.25 8.22
N SER A 222 5.78 -14.09 7.21
CA SER A 222 6.07 -15.52 7.41
C SER A 222 7.39 -15.80 8.13
N LEU A 223 8.41 -14.95 7.98
CA LEU A 223 9.70 -15.15 8.64
C LEU A 223 9.67 -14.59 10.07
N PHE A 224 9.17 -13.36 10.22
CA PHE A 224 9.37 -12.57 11.43
C PHE A 224 8.14 -12.48 12.34
N ALA A 225 6.95 -12.83 11.85
CA ALA A 225 5.68 -12.68 12.57
C ALA A 225 4.67 -13.80 12.24
N GLN A 226 5.12 -15.06 12.34
CA GLN A 226 4.37 -16.26 11.91
C GLN A 226 2.94 -16.35 12.47
N SER A 227 2.72 -15.93 13.72
CA SER A 227 1.41 -15.99 14.38
C SER A 227 0.34 -15.11 13.73
N LEU A 228 0.71 -14.16 12.86
CA LEU A 228 -0.24 -13.28 12.16
C LEU A 228 -0.81 -13.90 10.89
N GLY A 229 -0.22 -14.99 10.39
CA GLY A 229 -0.61 -15.63 9.13
C GLY A 229 -0.32 -14.78 7.89
N THR A 230 -0.43 -15.42 6.72
CA THR A 230 -0.19 -14.81 5.40
C THR A 230 -1.45 -14.86 4.53
N SER A 231 -1.64 -13.85 3.67
CA SER A 231 -2.79 -13.79 2.75
C SER A 231 -2.68 -14.79 1.59
N LEU A 232 -1.47 -15.26 1.33
CA LEU A 232 -1.13 -16.27 0.34
C LEU A 232 0.00 -17.16 0.85
N THR A 233 0.08 -18.39 0.35
CA THR A 233 1.15 -19.31 0.74
C THR A 233 2.47 -18.88 0.11
N VAL A 234 3.42 -18.47 0.95
CA VAL A 234 4.71 -17.88 0.54
C VAL A 234 5.89 -18.67 1.10
N SER A 235 7.01 -18.66 0.37
CA SER A 235 8.31 -19.16 0.81
C SER A 235 9.42 -18.53 -0.05
N PRO A 236 10.70 -18.56 0.37
CA PRO A 236 11.79 -18.01 -0.44
C PRO A 236 11.80 -18.55 -1.88
N LYS A 237 11.67 -19.88 -2.03
CA LYS A 237 11.60 -20.54 -3.35
C LYS A 237 10.42 -20.05 -4.21
N ARG A 238 9.27 -19.77 -3.60
CA ARG A 238 8.09 -19.25 -4.33
C ARG A 238 8.28 -17.81 -4.77
N VAL A 239 8.89 -16.98 -3.90
CA VAL A 239 9.23 -15.59 -4.22
C VAL A 239 10.25 -15.53 -5.35
N GLU A 240 11.30 -16.36 -5.31
CA GLU A 240 12.27 -16.49 -6.41
C GLU A 240 11.63 -16.93 -7.72
N LYS A 241 10.74 -17.94 -7.67
CA LYS A 241 10.00 -18.38 -8.86
C LYS A 241 9.13 -17.27 -9.43
N GLN A 242 8.52 -16.45 -8.58
CA GLN A 242 7.74 -15.29 -9.01
C GLN A 242 8.63 -14.23 -9.66
N TRP A 243 9.82 -13.97 -9.11
CA TRP A 243 10.78 -13.03 -9.72
C TRP A 243 11.14 -13.40 -11.15
N LYS A 244 11.32 -14.70 -11.44
CA LYS A 244 11.65 -15.19 -12.80
C LYS A 244 10.57 -14.91 -13.85
N LYS A 245 9.33 -14.59 -13.44
CA LYS A 245 8.24 -14.21 -14.34
C LYS A 245 8.19 -12.71 -14.62
N VAL A 246 8.84 -11.90 -13.77
CA VAL A 246 8.88 -10.45 -13.92
C VAL A 246 9.66 -10.12 -15.19
N ARG A 247 9.04 -9.36 -16.10
CA ARG A 247 9.69 -8.97 -17.36
C ARG A 247 10.83 -8.01 -17.04
N GLN A 248 12.06 -8.32 -17.47
CA GLN A 248 13.21 -7.43 -17.27
C GLN A 248 13.06 -6.12 -18.05
#